data_AF-A0A3D1UCP7-F1
#
_entry.id   AF-A0A3D1UCP7-F1
#
_cell.length_a   1.000
_cell.length_b   1.000
_cell.length_c   1.000
_cell.angle_alpha   90.00
_cell.angle_beta   90.00
_cell.angle_gamma   90.00
#
_symmetry.space_group_name_H-M   'P 1'
#
loop_
_entity.id
_entity.type
_entity.pdbx_description
1 polymer ?
#
loop_
_entity_poly.entity_id
_entity_poly.type
_entity_poly.pdbx_seq_one_letter_code
_entity_poly.pdbx_strand_id
1 'polypeptide(L)'
;MGKELLSAAIAMLLGGASAVAGAQNKAYLQGRTLDANGKERLFFKAGEPIIFEIRFQGAAEAPDGAFIKWTRTGDDDDSNDRQGQVAASQNPVRIETALDRPGFVRLQARLVNKDGKPCFQNPGRNFDGGAGVEPEKLRGVDEPTDFDSFWARQKKRLADMPLEVRRKELPSEWGKVYAVEIDCPSVRPVTGYLTIPPNASREHPVLCSLNTHGYGFNVPHKPPLKADRSGVNLTINAHGVRLPAFGADDDYYKALRWEIRNKNGYGGYYDYACDPDQNADPVTAYFNGMALRVLRALQYLRTLPEWNGKDLWVCGGSQGGLQAIWAAGLDGYVTYAIAPVVWSCDMGGTTFGRNRGDWYVKWTERSKNGLGYYDPVNVAKRIPKTCRVNIERAGLGDYVSPPSGLAVLYNNIPGPKKIVWVQGSTHGFVPAYGCQKETWSKDWSSQ
;
A
#
# COMPACT_ATOMS: atom_id res chain seq x y z
N MET A 1 57.36 4.04 -38.43
CA MET A 1 57.21 3.72 -36.99
C MET A 1 56.24 4.70 -36.29
N GLY A 2 55.03 4.93 -36.83
CA GLY A 2 54.16 6.02 -36.33
C GLY A 2 52.66 5.91 -36.60
N LYS A 3 52.13 4.74 -36.98
CA LYS A 3 50.68 4.54 -37.18
C LYS A 3 50.05 3.44 -36.32
N GLU A 4 50.84 2.52 -35.75
CA GLU A 4 50.31 1.40 -34.95
C GLU A 4 50.14 1.72 -33.45
N LEU A 5 50.81 2.74 -32.93
CA LEU A 5 50.66 3.18 -31.54
C LEU A 5 49.38 4.01 -31.29
N LEU A 6 48.75 4.57 -32.33
CA LEU A 6 47.54 5.39 -32.19
C LEU A 6 46.26 4.52 -32.08
N SER A 7 46.24 3.34 -32.71
CA SER A 7 45.07 2.45 -32.73
C SER A 7 44.88 1.68 -31.43
N ALA A 8 45.96 1.36 -30.70
CA ALA A 8 45.88 0.70 -29.40
C ALA A 8 45.36 1.62 -28.27
N ALA A 9 45.67 2.92 -28.34
CA ALA A 9 45.18 3.91 -27.39
C ALA A 9 43.67 4.19 -27.55
N ILE A 10 43.16 4.19 -28.79
CA ILE A 10 41.73 4.45 -29.09
C ILE A 10 40.84 3.24 -28.71
N ALA A 11 41.35 2.01 -28.85
CA ALA A 11 40.61 0.81 -28.47
C ALA A 11 40.46 0.63 -26.94
N MET A 12 41.46 1.05 -26.14
CA MET A 12 41.33 1.07 -24.67
C MET A 12 40.39 2.17 -24.17
N LEU A 13 40.31 3.32 -24.86
CA LEU A 13 39.38 4.41 -24.54
C LEU A 13 37.91 4.02 -24.81
N LEU A 14 37.63 3.28 -25.89
CA LEU A 14 36.27 2.83 -26.24
C LEU A 14 35.75 1.65 -25.40
N GLY A 15 36.66 0.75 -24.97
CA GLY A 15 36.33 -0.32 -24.02
C GLY A 15 36.03 0.21 -22.61
N GLY A 16 36.79 1.23 -22.16
CA GLY A 16 36.56 1.91 -20.89
C GLY A 16 35.24 2.70 -20.86
N ALA A 17 34.93 3.45 -21.92
CA ALA A 17 33.69 4.23 -22.01
C ALA A 17 32.43 3.35 -21.97
N SER A 18 32.45 2.18 -22.62
CA SER A 18 31.32 1.24 -22.64
C SER A 18 31.09 0.56 -21.28
N ALA A 19 32.17 0.24 -20.55
CA ALA A 19 32.09 -0.31 -19.20
C ALA A 19 31.64 0.74 -18.16
N VAL A 20 32.10 1.99 -18.29
CA VAL A 20 31.68 3.12 -17.44
C VAL A 20 30.21 3.48 -17.68
N ALA A 21 29.75 3.49 -18.94
CA ALA A 21 28.33 3.68 -19.27
C ALA A 21 27.46 2.53 -18.73
N GLY A 22 27.94 1.28 -18.80
CA GLY A 22 27.28 0.11 -18.21
C GLY A 22 27.22 0.12 -16.67
N ALA A 23 28.25 0.66 -16.01
CA ALA A 23 28.32 0.80 -14.56
C ALA A 23 27.44 1.95 -14.02
N GLN A 24 27.39 3.11 -14.70
CA GLN A 24 26.43 4.17 -14.37
C GLN A 24 24.98 3.69 -14.52
N ASN A 25 24.75 2.75 -15.43
CA ASN A 25 23.47 2.07 -15.59
C ASN A 25 23.09 1.15 -14.42
N LYS A 26 23.87 1.05 -13.33
CA LYS A 26 23.46 0.39 -12.07
C LYS A 26 23.45 1.34 -10.87
N ALA A 27 23.81 2.61 -11.06
CA ALA A 27 23.92 3.55 -9.97
C ALA A 27 22.56 3.95 -9.36
N TYR A 28 22.56 4.26 -8.06
CA TYR A 28 21.38 4.66 -7.29
C TYR A 28 21.79 5.43 -6.02
N LEU A 29 20.82 6.12 -5.42
CA LEU A 29 20.95 6.71 -4.08
C LEU A 29 20.35 5.75 -3.04
N GLN A 30 21.11 5.48 -1.99
CA GLN A 30 20.65 4.76 -0.81
C GLN A 30 20.73 5.69 0.39
N GLY A 31 19.71 5.68 1.26
CA GLY A 31 19.70 6.48 2.47
C GLY A 31 19.42 5.66 3.71
N ARG A 32 19.92 6.15 4.84
CA ARG A 32 19.64 5.68 6.20
C ARG A 32 19.53 6.86 7.15
N THR A 33 18.94 6.64 8.32
CA THR A 33 18.83 7.64 9.38
C THR A 33 19.66 7.24 10.58
N LEU A 34 20.40 8.22 11.12
CA LEU A 34 21.34 8.07 12.23
C LEU A 34 20.94 9.04 13.37
N ASP A 35 21.27 8.68 14.61
CA ASP A 35 21.25 9.61 15.73
C ASP A 35 22.51 10.50 15.77
N ALA A 36 22.56 11.42 16.74
CA ALA A 36 23.69 12.34 16.94
C ALA A 36 25.04 11.64 17.17
N ASN A 37 25.05 10.37 17.57
CA ASN A 37 26.25 9.56 17.76
C ASN A 37 26.59 8.71 16.51
N GLY A 38 25.84 8.86 15.42
CA GLY A 38 26.04 8.12 14.18
C GLY A 38 25.48 6.69 14.20
N LYS A 39 24.63 6.32 15.17
CA LYS A 39 24.01 4.99 15.23
C LYS A 39 22.71 4.96 14.42
N GLU A 40 22.52 3.90 13.63
CA GLU A 40 21.31 3.67 12.85
C GLU A 40 20.05 3.58 13.71
N ARG A 41 19.08 4.46 13.45
CA ARG A 41 17.75 4.48 14.08
C ARG A 41 16.70 4.98 13.11
N LEU A 42 15.51 4.38 13.10
CA LEU A 42 14.36 4.88 12.33
C LEU A 42 13.42 5.76 13.17
N PHE A 43 13.47 5.61 14.50
CA PHE A 43 12.55 6.28 15.42
C PHE A 43 13.27 7.03 16.55
N PHE A 44 12.79 8.25 16.81
CA PHE A 44 13.44 9.27 17.62
C PHE A 44 12.46 9.87 18.64
N LYS A 45 13.01 10.55 19.67
CA LYS A 45 12.23 11.37 20.59
C LYS A 45 12.00 12.77 20.01
N ALA A 46 10.98 13.47 20.50
CA ALA A 46 10.75 14.86 20.14
C ALA A 46 11.99 15.74 20.43
N GLY A 47 12.38 16.56 19.46
CA GLY A 47 13.56 17.42 19.51
C GLY A 47 14.92 16.71 19.37
N GLU A 48 14.94 15.37 19.24
CA GLU A 48 16.17 14.64 19.01
C GLU A 48 16.68 14.87 17.56
N PRO A 49 17.98 15.13 17.35
CA PRO A 49 18.54 15.26 16.01
C PRO A 49 18.39 13.98 15.18
N ILE A 50 17.93 14.15 13.94
CA ILE A 50 17.79 13.12 12.92
C ILE A 50 18.76 13.43 11.81
N ILE A 51 19.73 12.55 11.57
CA ILE A 51 20.71 12.71 10.50
C ILE A 51 20.37 11.74 9.38
N PHE A 52 19.93 12.25 8.24
CA PHE A 52 19.83 11.47 7.01
C PHE A 52 21.21 11.37 6.37
N GLU A 53 21.73 10.15 6.23
CA GLU A 53 22.96 9.86 5.48
C GLU A 53 22.60 9.26 4.12
N ILE A 54 22.84 10.03 3.05
CA ILE A 54 22.54 9.65 1.66
C ILE A 54 23.83 9.30 0.94
N ARG A 55 23.86 8.12 0.33
CA ARG A 55 25.00 7.56 -0.37
C ARG A 55 24.69 7.34 -1.84
N PHE A 56 25.62 7.75 -2.70
CA PHE A 56 25.67 7.28 -4.08
C PHE A 56 26.31 5.89 -4.12
N GLN A 57 25.66 4.94 -4.78
CA GLN A 57 26.08 3.55 -4.89
C GLN A 57 25.87 2.99 -6.29
N GLY A 58 26.42 1.80 -6.55
CA GLY A 58 26.27 1.07 -7.80
C GLY A 58 27.23 1.50 -8.93
N ALA A 59 28.07 2.49 -8.68
CA ALA A 59 29.21 2.89 -9.51
C ALA A 59 30.36 3.40 -8.62
N ALA A 60 31.58 3.47 -9.16
CA ALA A 60 32.77 3.89 -8.41
C ALA A 60 32.68 5.35 -7.97
N GLU A 61 32.23 6.24 -8.87
CA GLU A 61 32.14 7.68 -8.63
C GLU A 61 30.86 8.25 -9.23
N ALA A 62 30.36 9.33 -8.62
CA ALA A 62 29.25 10.10 -9.18
C ALA A 62 29.69 10.83 -10.45
N PRO A 63 28.77 11.15 -11.39
CA PRO A 63 29.11 11.93 -12.57
C PRO A 63 29.76 13.27 -12.18
N ASP A 64 30.76 13.70 -12.96
CA ASP A 64 31.47 14.95 -12.68
C ASP A 64 30.53 16.15 -12.68
N GLY A 65 30.71 17.05 -11.71
CA GLY A 65 29.84 18.21 -11.49
C GLY A 65 28.38 17.88 -11.10
N ALA A 66 28.07 16.63 -10.71
CA ALA A 66 26.73 16.28 -10.24
C ALA A 66 26.47 16.71 -8.80
N PHE A 67 25.20 16.94 -8.50
CA PHE A 67 24.70 17.29 -7.16
C PHE A 67 23.65 16.28 -6.69
N ILE A 68 23.61 16.04 -5.39
CA ILE A 68 22.45 15.46 -4.72
C ILE A 68 21.55 16.62 -4.29
N LYS A 69 20.47 16.83 -5.06
CA LYS A 69 19.42 17.79 -4.71
C LYS A 69 18.42 17.12 -3.79
N TRP A 70 18.07 17.77 -2.69
CA TRP A 70 17.19 17.19 -1.68
C TRP A 70 16.08 18.14 -1.23
N THR A 71 14.99 17.55 -0.76
CA THR A 71 13.84 18.23 -0.15
C THR A 71 13.44 17.49 1.12
N ARG A 72 13.28 18.23 2.21
CA ARG A 72 12.77 17.78 3.50
C ARG A 72 11.37 18.33 3.67
N THR A 73 10.42 17.43 3.96
CA THR A 73 9.04 17.76 4.34
C THR A 73 8.68 16.98 5.60
N GLY A 74 7.58 17.28 6.29
CA GLY A 74 7.23 16.55 7.51
C GLY A 74 5.83 16.81 8.03
N ASP A 75 5.44 16.04 9.04
CA ASP A 75 4.24 16.27 9.83
C ASP A 75 4.44 17.49 10.77
N ASP A 76 4.94 18.62 10.25
CA ASP A 76 5.21 19.87 10.97
C ASP A 76 4.88 21.13 10.16
N ASP A 77 3.88 21.05 9.28
CA ASP A 77 3.46 22.16 8.39
C ASP A 77 4.51 22.49 7.31
N ASP A 78 4.05 22.78 6.10
CA ASP A 78 4.88 23.08 4.93
C ASP A 78 5.80 24.30 5.13
N SER A 79 5.50 25.17 6.09
CA SER A 79 6.40 26.26 6.51
C SER A 79 7.75 25.80 7.06
N ASN A 80 7.86 24.53 7.48
CA ASN A 80 9.12 23.90 7.91
C ASN A 80 9.82 23.11 6.80
N ASP A 81 9.32 23.18 5.56
CA ASP A 81 9.94 22.54 4.42
C ASP A 81 11.29 23.18 4.10
N ARG A 82 12.26 22.34 3.74
CA ARG A 82 13.62 22.76 3.40
C ARG A 82 14.07 22.09 2.13
N GLN A 83 14.91 22.78 1.37
CA GLN A 83 15.54 22.22 0.18
C GLN A 83 17.01 22.64 0.13
N GLY A 84 17.82 21.82 -0.54
CA GLY A 84 19.22 22.12 -0.74
C GLY A 84 19.85 21.24 -1.80
N GLN A 85 21.13 21.47 -2.03
CA GLN A 85 21.95 20.63 -2.91
C GLN A 85 23.35 20.52 -2.35
N VAL A 86 23.94 19.34 -2.47
CA VAL A 86 25.32 19.06 -2.05
C VAL A 86 26.04 18.39 -3.21
N ALA A 87 27.31 18.71 -3.42
CA ALA A 87 28.11 18.07 -4.47
C ALA A 87 28.09 16.55 -4.28
N ALA A 88 27.79 15.78 -5.33
CA ALA A 88 27.69 14.32 -5.25
C ALA A 88 29.05 13.65 -4.96
N SER A 89 30.16 14.37 -5.17
CA SER A 89 31.50 13.98 -4.74
C SER A 89 31.66 13.93 -3.22
N GLN A 90 30.81 14.63 -2.46
CA GLN A 90 30.71 14.49 -1.00
C GLN A 90 29.83 13.28 -0.69
N ASN A 91 30.40 12.08 -0.72
CA ASN A 91 29.69 10.83 -0.47
C ASN A 91 30.25 10.16 0.80
N PRO A 92 29.49 10.05 1.91
CA PRO A 92 28.06 10.35 2.03
C PRO A 92 27.73 11.84 2.19
N VAL A 93 26.52 12.21 1.76
CA VAL A 93 25.89 13.49 2.11
C VAL A 93 25.12 13.30 3.42
N ARG A 94 25.27 14.24 4.36
CA ARG A 94 24.53 14.26 5.64
C ARG A 94 23.63 15.47 5.72
N ILE A 95 22.35 15.23 6.05
CA ILE A 95 21.32 16.26 6.19
C ILE A 95 20.70 16.10 7.57
N GLU A 96 20.84 17.12 8.40
CA GLU A 96 20.29 17.13 9.76
C GLU A 96 18.91 17.79 9.79
N THR A 97 18.01 17.22 10.58
CA THR A 97 16.66 17.72 10.84
C THR A 97 16.18 17.24 12.20
N ALA A 98 15.00 17.67 12.62
CA ALA A 98 14.34 17.20 13.83
C ALA A 98 12.82 17.39 13.67
N LEU A 99 12.06 16.87 14.64
CA LEU A 99 10.64 17.14 14.81
C LEU A 99 10.36 17.29 16.31
N ASP A 100 9.68 18.36 16.72
CA ASP A 100 9.41 18.64 18.14
C ASP A 100 8.09 18.04 18.64
N ARG A 101 7.41 17.26 17.79
CA ARG A 101 6.12 16.63 18.08
C ARG A 101 6.03 15.23 17.46
N PRO A 102 5.10 14.38 17.91
CA PRO A 102 4.83 13.10 17.27
C PRO A 102 4.49 13.26 15.79
N GLY A 103 5.14 12.49 14.93
CA GLY A 103 4.96 12.57 13.47
C GLY A 103 6.11 11.92 12.69
N PHE A 104 6.16 12.20 11.40
CA PHE A 104 7.24 11.74 10.52
C PHE A 104 7.86 12.88 9.74
N VAL A 105 9.17 12.77 9.50
CA VAL A 105 9.92 13.60 8.55
C VAL A 105 10.21 12.77 7.31
N ARG A 106 10.07 13.36 6.13
CA ARG A 106 10.42 12.79 4.82
C ARG A 106 11.63 13.50 4.26
N LEU A 107 12.54 12.73 3.66
CA LEU A 107 13.60 13.26 2.83
C LEU A 107 13.53 12.63 1.44
N GLN A 108 13.43 13.47 0.42
CA GLN A 108 13.57 13.09 -0.98
C GLN A 108 14.93 13.59 -1.47
N ALA A 109 15.71 12.74 -2.13
CA ALA A 109 16.99 13.12 -2.70
C ALA A 109 17.14 12.56 -4.12
N ARG A 110 17.56 13.42 -5.06
CA ARG A 110 17.73 13.10 -6.48
C ARG A 110 19.13 13.47 -6.94
N LEU A 111 19.73 12.62 -7.76
CA LEU A 111 20.98 12.93 -8.42
C LEU A 111 20.70 13.77 -9.68
N VAL A 112 21.31 14.95 -9.75
CA VAL A 112 21.17 15.88 -10.88
C VAL A 112 22.54 16.28 -11.43
N ASN A 113 22.63 16.57 -12.73
CA ASN A 113 23.85 17.06 -13.35
C ASN A 113 24.06 18.56 -13.05
N LYS A 114 25.15 19.14 -13.59
CA LYS A 114 25.47 20.57 -13.46
C LYS A 114 24.37 21.53 -13.95
N ASP A 115 23.51 21.07 -14.86
CA ASP A 115 22.40 21.84 -15.42
C ASP A 115 21.09 21.62 -14.61
N GLY A 116 21.16 20.88 -13.50
CA GLY A 116 20.00 20.53 -12.67
C GLY A 116 19.09 19.44 -13.27
N LYS A 117 19.49 18.79 -14.36
CA LYS A 117 18.71 17.71 -14.98
C LYS A 117 18.92 16.38 -14.25
N PRO A 118 17.87 15.55 -14.07
CA PRO A 118 18.01 14.25 -13.43
C PRO A 118 19.04 13.35 -14.14
N CYS A 119 19.94 12.75 -13.37
CA CYS A 119 20.90 11.77 -13.87
C CYS A 119 20.26 10.38 -14.04
N PHE A 120 19.18 10.08 -13.32
CA PHE A 120 18.47 8.81 -13.42
C PHE A 120 17.16 8.95 -14.17
N GLN A 121 16.98 8.08 -15.17
CA GLN A 121 15.70 7.95 -15.89
C GLN A 121 14.65 7.21 -15.05
N ASN A 122 15.07 6.19 -14.29
CA ASN A 122 14.20 5.46 -13.38
C ASN A 122 14.13 6.20 -12.02
N PRO A 123 12.97 6.73 -11.61
CA PRO A 123 12.81 7.44 -10.33
C PRO A 123 13.13 6.57 -9.11
N GLY A 124 12.98 5.25 -9.20
CA GLY A 124 13.33 4.30 -8.13
C GLY A 124 14.83 4.23 -7.81
N ARG A 125 15.67 4.94 -8.58
CA ARG A 125 17.10 5.12 -8.27
C ARG A 125 17.39 6.32 -7.39
N ASN A 126 16.42 7.22 -7.25
CA ASN A 126 16.49 8.29 -6.28
C ASN A 126 16.12 7.76 -4.89
N PHE A 127 16.44 8.52 -3.86
CA PHE A 127 16.06 8.19 -2.49
C PHE A 127 14.78 8.93 -2.11
N ASP A 128 13.85 8.21 -1.48
CA ASP A 128 12.70 8.77 -0.81
C ASP A 128 12.48 7.94 0.45
N GLY A 129 12.62 8.57 1.61
CA GLY A 129 12.64 7.90 2.89
C GLY A 129 12.23 8.85 4.01
N GLY A 130 12.34 8.37 5.24
CA GLY A 130 11.85 9.13 6.39
C GLY A 130 12.31 8.62 7.73
N ALA A 131 11.94 9.33 8.78
CA ALA A 131 12.14 8.98 10.18
C ALA A 131 10.88 9.32 10.96
N GLY A 132 10.53 8.49 11.95
CA GLY A 132 9.41 8.76 12.84
C GLY A 132 9.87 9.37 14.16
N VAL A 133 9.07 10.27 14.71
CA VAL A 133 9.25 10.85 16.04
C VAL A 133 8.05 10.47 16.88
N GLU A 134 8.29 9.74 17.97
CA GLU A 134 7.27 9.23 18.89
C GLU A 134 5.97 8.69 18.22
N PRO A 135 6.09 7.87 17.15
CA PRO A 135 4.95 7.45 16.34
C PRO A 135 3.91 6.63 17.13
N GLU A 136 4.29 6.01 18.24
CA GLU A 136 3.38 5.31 19.16
C GLU A 136 2.38 6.24 19.85
N LYS A 137 2.65 7.56 19.85
CA LYS A 137 1.75 8.58 20.41
C LYS A 137 0.74 9.11 19.39
N LEU A 138 0.89 8.78 18.10
CA LEU A 138 -0.01 9.25 17.05
C LEU A 138 -1.42 8.68 17.22
N ARG A 139 -2.41 9.56 17.05
CA ARG A 139 -3.86 9.24 17.08
C ARG A 139 -4.55 9.81 15.84
N GLY A 140 -5.58 9.13 15.35
CA GLY A 140 -6.44 9.66 14.30
C GLY A 140 -7.44 10.69 14.83
N VAL A 141 -8.26 11.23 13.93
CA VAL A 141 -9.46 11.98 14.32
C VAL A 141 -10.44 11.06 15.07
N ASP A 142 -11.33 11.64 15.85
CA ASP A 142 -12.37 10.87 16.53
C ASP A 142 -13.25 10.13 15.51
N GLU A 143 -13.62 8.90 15.85
CA GLU A 143 -14.51 8.11 15.01
C GLU A 143 -15.96 8.58 15.16
N PRO A 144 -16.83 8.34 14.15
CA PRO A 144 -18.26 8.61 14.28
C PRO A 144 -18.85 7.97 15.54
N THR A 145 -19.64 8.72 16.30
CA THR A 145 -20.19 8.27 17.59
C THR A 145 -21.14 7.07 17.48
N ASP A 146 -21.75 6.88 16.31
CA ASP A 146 -22.63 5.75 16.00
C ASP A 146 -21.98 4.69 15.08
N PHE A 147 -20.64 4.66 14.99
CA PHE A 147 -19.89 3.74 14.13
C PHE A 147 -20.36 2.29 14.23
N ASP A 148 -20.50 1.76 15.44
CA ASP A 148 -20.94 0.37 15.66
C ASP A 148 -22.38 0.13 15.22
N SER A 149 -23.27 1.08 15.52
CA SER A 149 -24.67 1.00 15.09
C SER A 149 -24.79 1.08 13.57
N PHE A 150 -23.98 1.90 12.91
CA PHE A 150 -23.89 1.95 11.46
C PHE A 150 -23.50 0.59 10.87
N TRP A 151 -22.41 -0.01 11.33
CA TRP A 151 -21.95 -1.30 10.81
C TRP A 151 -22.87 -2.45 11.17
N ALA A 152 -23.57 -2.40 12.30
CA ALA A 152 -24.64 -3.34 12.63
C ALA A 152 -25.77 -3.29 11.59
N ARG A 153 -26.22 -2.09 11.19
CA ARG A 153 -27.21 -1.91 10.10
C ARG A 153 -26.69 -2.43 8.76
N GLN A 154 -25.41 -2.19 8.42
CA GLN A 154 -24.80 -2.71 7.19
C GLN A 154 -24.75 -4.25 7.17
N LYS A 155 -24.38 -4.88 8.29
CA LYS A 155 -24.37 -6.34 8.45
C LYS A 155 -25.78 -6.92 8.38
N LYS A 156 -26.78 -6.23 8.93
CA LYS A 156 -28.19 -6.61 8.79
C LYS A 156 -28.64 -6.59 7.33
N ARG A 157 -28.28 -5.56 6.54
CA ARG A 157 -28.57 -5.53 5.09
C ARG A 157 -28.02 -6.76 4.36
N LEU A 158 -26.83 -7.25 4.74
CA LEU A 158 -26.25 -8.48 4.19
C LEU A 158 -27.03 -9.73 4.61
N ALA A 159 -27.45 -9.81 5.88
CA ALA A 159 -28.20 -10.94 6.41
C ALA A 159 -29.62 -11.03 5.83
N ASP A 160 -30.27 -9.88 5.58
CA ASP A 160 -31.64 -9.83 5.04
C ASP A 160 -31.71 -10.19 3.54
N MET A 161 -30.58 -10.16 2.83
CA MET A 161 -30.49 -10.59 1.43
C MET A 161 -29.92 -12.02 1.35
N PRO A 162 -30.63 -12.98 0.73
CA PRO A 162 -30.15 -14.35 0.51
C PRO A 162 -28.77 -14.41 -0.13
N LEU A 163 -27.97 -15.41 0.25
CA LEU A 163 -26.66 -15.63 -0.33
C LEU A 163 -26.79 -16.41 -1.65
N GLU A 164 -27.12 -15.70 -2.71
CA GLU A 164 -27.20 -16.27 -4.06
C GLU A 164 -25.83 -16.22 -4.75
N VAL A 165 -25.35 -17.39 -5.19
CA VAL A 165 -24.01 -17.55 -5.77
C VAL A 165 -24.12 -18.20 -7.14
N ARG A 166 -23.58 -17.53 -8.15
CA ARG A 166 -23.39 -18.08 -9.49
C ARG A 166 -21.93 -18.45 -9.69
N ARG A 167 -21.67 -19.71 -10.05
CA ARG A 167 -20.33 -20.22 -10.39
C ARG A 167 -20.29 -20.71 -11.83
N LYS A 168 -19.19 -20.42 -12.52
CA LYS A 168 -18.85 -21.07 -13.81
C LYS A 168 -17.44 -21.62 -13.71
N GLU A 169 -17.30 -22.93 -13.87
CA GLU A 169 -15.99 -23.58 -13.91
C GLU A 169 -15.22 -23.14 -15.16
N LEU A 170 -13.92 -22.91 -14.99
CA LEU A 170 -13.00 -22.49 -16.04
C LEU A 170 -11.89 -23.54 -16.21
N PRO A 171 -11.22 -23.57 -17.37
CA PRO A 171 -10.03 -24.40 -17.56
C PRO A 171 -8.98 -24.13 -16.47
N SER A 172 -8.35 -25.20 -15.99
CA SER A 172 -7.33 -25.12 -14.95
C SER A 172 -6.20 -26.12 -15.20
N GLU A 173 -4.95 -25.71 -14.98
CA GLU A 173 -3.79 -26.60 -15.03
C GLU A 173 -3.79 -27.61 -13.87
N TRP A 174 -4.26 -27.20 -12.69
CA TRP A 174 -4.45 -28.07 -11.53
C TRP A 174 -5.40 -27.43 -10.52
N GLY A 175 -6.17 -28.27 -9.82
CA GLY A 175 -7.27 -27.81 -8.96
C GLY A 175 -8.46 -27.33 -9.78
N LYS A 176 -9.39 -26.64 -9.12
CA LYS A 176 -10.58 -26.07 -9.73
C LYS A 176 -10.48 -24.55 -9.72
N VAL A 177 -10.91 -23.91 -10.81
CA VAL A 177 -11.03 -22.46 -10.93
C VAL A 177 -12.45 -22.13 -11.35
N TYR A 178 -13.10 -21.24 -10.60
CA TYR A 178 -14.46 -20.78 -10.87
C TYR A 178 -14.47 -19.27 -11.06
N ALA A 179 -15.12 -18.78 -12.10
CA ALA A 179 -15.66 -17.42 -12.09
C ALA A 179 -16.87 -17.39 -11.14
N VAL A 180 -16.93 -16.37 -10.28
CA VAL A 180 -17.97 -16.24 -9.24
C VAL A 180 -18.63 -14.87 -9.34
N GLU A 181 -19.96 -14.87 -9.23
CA GLU A 181 -20.79 -13.70 -9.00
C GLU A 181 -21.70 -13.97 -7.79
N ILE A 182 -21.72 -13.06 -6.81
CA ILE A 182 -22.49 -13.20 -5.56
C ILE A 182 -23.35 -11.97 -5.37
N ASP A 183 -24.64 -12.17 -5.13
CA ASP A 183 -25.56 -11.06 -4.88
C ASP A 183 -25.17 -10.33 -3.60
N CYS A 184 -25.18 -9.00 -3.68
CA CYS A 184 -24.69 -8.12 -2.63
C CYS A 184 -25.63 -6.91 -2.53
N PRO A 185 -26.02 -6.46 -1.32
CA PRO A 185 -26.90 -5.31 -1.13
C PRO A 185 -26.13 -4.00 -1.35
N SER A 186 -25.42 -3.90 -2.47
CA SER A 186 -24.66 -2.75 -2.93
C SER A 186 -24.99 -2.47 -4.39
N VAL A 187 -24.42 -1.41 -4.97
CA VAL A 187 -24.65 -1.03 -6.38
C VAL A 187 -24.31 -2.16 -7.36
N ARG A 188 -23.39 -3.07 -7.00
CA ARG A 188 -22.94 -4.19 -7.84
C ARG A 188 -22.68 -5.47 -7.03
N PRO A 189 -22.76 -6.67 -7.64
CA PRO A 189 -22.46 -7.93 -6.96
C PRO A 189 -20.99 -8.03 -6.55
N VAL A 190 -20.66 -9.03 -5.73
CA VAL A 190 -19.27 -9.50 -5.62
C VAL A 190 -18.93 -10.26 -6.88
N THR A 191 -17.77 -9.98 -7.46
CA THR A 191 -17.30 -10.68 -8.66
C THR A 191 -15.82 -10.99 -8.51
N GLY A 192 -15.44 -12.22 -8.85
CA GLY A 192 -14.09 -12.69 -8.62
C GLY A 192 -13.83 -14.11 -9.11
N TYR A 193 -12.67 -14.65 -8.74
CA TYR A 193 -12.27 -16.01 -9.04
C TYR A 193 -12.08 -16.80 -7.75
N LEU A 194 -12.77 -17.94 -7.64
CA LEU A 194 -12.57 -18.91 -6.57
C LEU A 194 -11.67 -20.02 -7.08
N THR A 195 -10.66 -20.39 -6.30
CA THR A 195 -9.83 -21.54 -6.57
C THR A 195 -9.87 -22.54 -5.43
N ILE A 196 -9.86 -23.83 -5.78
CA ILE A 196 -9.95 -24.94 -4.82
C ILE A 196 -8.87 -25.97 -5.20
N PRO A 197 -7.92 -26.31 -4.32
CA PRO A 197 -6.93 -27.34 -4.61
C PRO A 197 -7.58 -28.74 -4.68
N PRO A 198 -7.04 -29.71 -5.45
CA PRO A 198 -7.68 -31.00 -5.73
C PRO A 198 -8.11 -31.82 -4.52
N ASN A 199 -7.39 -31.67 -3.39
CA ASN A 199 -7.62 -32.46 -2.18
C ASN A 199 -8.49 -31.74 -1.15
N ALA A 200 -8.95 -30.51 -1.42
CA ALA A 200 -9.83 -29.80 -0.51
C ALA A 200 -11.26 -30.31 -0.67
N SER A 201 -11.83 -30.83 0.41
CA SER A 201 -13.22 -31.33 0.47
C SER A 201 -13.77 -31.18 1.88
N ARG A 202 -15.00 -31.66 2.12
CA ARG A 202 -15.57 -31.75 3.47
C ARG A 202 -14.76 -32.66 4.39
N GLU A 203 -14.23 -33.75 3.84
CA GLU A 203 -13.43 -34.77 4.53
C GLU A 203 -11.98 -34.31 4.74
N HIS A 204 -11.52 -33.38 3.90
CA HIS A 204 -10.18 -32.82 3.93
C HIS A 204 -10.24 -31.29 3.90
N PRO A 205 -10.77 -30.67 4.96
CA PRO A 205 -10.97 -29.23 4.96
C PRO A 205 -9.64 -28.48 5.11
N VAL A 206 -9.57 -27.31 4.50
CA VAL A 206 -8.37 -26.46 4.40
C VAL A 206 -8.65 -25.04 4.87
N LEU A 207 -7.61 -24.22 4.93
CA LEU A 207 -7.79 -22.78 5.13
C LEU A 207 -8.52 -22.17 3.93
N CYS A 208 -9.33 -21.15 4.21
CA CYS A 208 -9.91 -20.27 3.20
C CYS A 208 -9.24 -18.91 3.26
N SER A 209 -9.08 -18.27 2.10
CA SER A 209 -8.49 -16.94 2.01
C SER A 209 -9.25 -16.03 1.05
N LEU A 210 -9.40 -14.76 1.43
CA LEU A 210 -9.90 -13.68 0.59
C LEU A 210 -8.73 -12.80 0.14
N ASN A 211 -8.47 -12.76 -1.16
CA ASN A 211 -7.53 -11.83 -1.79
C ASN A 211 -8.28 -10.62 -2.35
N THR A 212 -7.78 -9.43 -2.06
CA THR A 212 -8.35 -8.16 -2.51
C THR A 212 -7.32 -7.34 -3.27
N HIS A 213 -7.76 -6.65 -4.30
CA HIS A 213 -6.87 -5.95 -5.23
C HIS A 213 -6.50 -4.55 -4.75
N GLY A 214 -5.28 -4.12 -5.12
CA GLY A 214 -4.85 -2.74 -5.04
C GLY A 214 -5.67 -1.82 -5.95
N TYR A 215 -5.42 -0.52 -5.82
CA TYR A 215 -6.17 0.52 -6.53
C TYR A 215 -5.98 0.36 -8.05
N GLY A 216 -7.09 0.36 -8.80
CA GLY A 216 -7.06 0.33 -10.25
C GLY A 216 -8.37 -0.18 -10.88
N PHE A 217 -8.43 -0.06 -12.20
CA PHE A 217 -9.53 -0.58 -13.02
C PHE A 217 -8.97 -1.43 -14.17
N ASN A 218 -8.36 -2.55 -13.80
CA ASN A 218 -7.74 -3.49 -14.73
C ASN A 218 -8.77 -4.49 -15.23
N VAL A 219 -9.39 -4.19 -16.37
CA VAL A 219 -10.45 -4.99 -16.98
C VAL A 219 -10.05 -5.46 -18.40
N PRO A 220 -10.50 -6.65 -18.86
CA PRO A 220 -11.17 -7.67 -18.05
C PRO A 220 -10.23 -8.24 -16.98
N HIS A 221 -10.80 -8.59 -15.83
CA HIS A 221 -10.07 -9.35 -14.83
C HIS A 221 -9.69 -10.70 -15.43
N LYS A 222 -8.42 -11.10 -15.32
CA LYS A 222 -7.94 -12.37 -15.85
C LYS A 222 -8.12 -13.49 -14.81
N PRO A 223 -8.61 -14.68 -15.21
CA PRO A 223 -8.68 -15.81 -14.31
C PRO A 223 -7.27 -16.29 -13.93
N PRO A 224 -7.08 -16.84 -12.72
CA PRO A 224 -5.88 -17.59 -12.41
C PRO A 224 -5.81 -18.85 -13.29
N LEU A 225 -4.60 -19.25 -13.69
CA LEU A 225 -4.39 -20.46 -14.50
C LEU A 225 -4.58 -21.75 -13.69
N LYS A 226 -4.50 -21.64 -12.37
CA LYS A 226 -4.45 -22.79 -11.46
C LYS A 226 -4.85 -22.42 -10.04
N ALA A 227 -5.15 -23.43 -9.23
CA ALA A 227 -5.47 -23.21 -7.83
C ALA A 227 -4.29 -22.73 -6.98
N ASP A 228 -4.60 -22.25 -5.78
CA ASP A 228 -3.61 -21.97 -4.74
C ASP A 228 -3.30 -23.27 -3.95
N ARG A 229 -2.01 -23.53 -3.68
CA ARG A 229 -1.56 -24.70 -2.91
C ARG A 229 -1.82 -24.56 -1.41
N SER A 230 -1.93 -23.34 -0.92
CA SER A 230 -2.13 -23.06 0.50
C SER A 230 -3.54 -23.38 0.99
N GLY A 231 -4.54 -23.35 0.11
CA GLY A 231 -5.93 -23.64 0.45
C GLY A 231 -6.91 -23.06 -0.56
N VAL A 232 -8.16 -22.93 -0.14
CA VAL A 232 -9.18 -22.26 -0.96
C VAL A 232 -8.89 -20.76 -1.01
N ASN A 233 -8.93 -20.19 -2.21
CA ASN A 233 -8.72 -18.76 -2.40
C ASN A 233 -9.84 -18.13 -3.21
N LEU A 234 -10.45 -17.07 -2.68
CA LEU A 234 -11.34 -16.20 -3.44
C LEU A 234 -10.65 -14.86 -3.66
N THR A 235 -10.45 -14.49 -4.92
CA THR A 235 -9.92 -13.19 -5.30
C THR A 235 -11.05 -12.33 -5.86
N ILE A 236 -11.34 -11.18 -5.24
CA ILE A 236 -12.44 -10.29 -5.66
C ILE A 236 -11.93 -8.96 -6.19
N ASN A 237 -12.72 -8.33 -7.06
CA ASN A 237 -12.46 -6.95 -7.46
C ASN A 237 -13.21 -5.93 -6.59
N ALA A 238 -12.62 -4.74 -6.47
CA ALA A 238 -13.13 -3.64 -5.68
C ALA A 238 -14.49 -3.10 -6.16
N HIS A 239 -14.81 -3.19 -7.46
CA HIS A 239 -15.90 -2.48 -8.13
C HIS A 239 -17.17 -3.30 -8.37
N GLY A 240 -17.12 -4.62 -8.23
CA GLY A 240 -18.16 -5.53 -8.74
C GLY A 240 -18.18 -5.64 -10.27
N VAL A 241 -17.00 -5.57 -10.93
CA VAL A 241 -16.88 -5.71 -12.40
C VAL A 241 -17.37 -7.09 -12.86
N ARG A 242 -18.41 -7.11 -13.70
CA ARG A 242 -18.89 -8.33 -14.37
C ARG A 242 -17.75 -8.98 -15.16
N LEU A 243 -17.60 -10.30 -15.02
CA LEU A 243 -16.54 -11.06 -15.69
C LEU A 243 -16.96 -11.49 -17.11
N PRO A 244 -16.02 -11.76 -18.04
CA PRO A 244 -16.35 -12.30 -19.36
C PRO A 244 -17.18 -13.59 -19.31
N ALA A 245 -16.92 -14.43 -18.31
CA ALA A 245 -17.70 -15.66 -18.07
C ALA A 245 -19.20 -15.37 -17.85
N PHE A 246 -19.56 -14.17 -17.40
CA PHE A 246 -20.94 -13.71 -17.21
C PHE A 246 -21.40 -12.72 -18.29
N GLY A 247 -20.73 -12.70 -19.45
CA GLY A 247 -21.13 -11.93 -20.63
C GLY A 247 -20.73 -10.46 -20.61
N ALA A 248 -19.69 -10.09 -19.87
CA ALA A 248 -19.10 -8.75 -19.99
C ALA A 248 -18.26 -8.62 -21.26
N ASP A 249 -18.41 -7.49 -21.94
CA ASP A 249 -17.69 -7.10 -23.15
C ASP A 249 -17.02 -5.72 -22.99
N ASP A 250 -16.34 -5.27 -24.04
CA ASP A 250 -15.59 -4.01 -24.04
C ASP A 250 -16.48 -2.79 -23.82
N ASP A 251 -17.72 -2.81 -24.33
CA ASP A 251 -18.66 -1.70 -24.19
C ASP A 251 -19.19 -1.60 -22.76
N TYR A 252 -19.46 -2.73 -22.10
CA TYR A 252 -19.71 -2.77 -20.67
C TYR A 252 -18.55 -2.15 -19.88
N TYR A 253 -17.30 -2.52 -20.19
CA TYR A 253 -16.14 -1.98 -19.47
C TYR A 253 -15.96 -0.47 -19.67
N LYS A 254 -16.19 0.04 -20.88
CA LYS A 254 -16.19 1.48 -21.16
C LYS A 254 -17.27 2.21 -20.38
N ALA A 255 -18.50 1.69 -20.38
CA ALA A 255 -19.62 2.25 -19.64
C ALA A 255 -19.37 2.25 -18.13
N LEU A 256 -18.86 1.13 -17.59
CA LEU A 256 -18.53 1.01 -16.18
C LEU A 256 -17.41 1.99 -15.79
N ARG A 257 -16.35 2.11 -16.60
CA ARG A 257 -15.26 3.06 -16.38
C ARG A 257 -15.79 4.50 -16.34
N TRP A 258 -16.75 4.83 -17.22
CA TRP A 258 -17.43 6.10 -17.18
C TRP A 258 -18.20 6.26 -15.87
N GLU A 259 -19.00 5.28 -15.46
CA GLU A 259 -19.83 5.34 -14.25
C GLU A 259 -19.03 5.57 -12.95
N ILE A 260 -17.89 4.90 -12.78
CA ILE A 260 -17.13 4.91 -11.50
C ILE A 260 -16.15 6.07 -11.34
N ARG A 261 -15.91 6.86 -12.40
CA ARG A 261 -14.93 7.95 -12.36
C ARG A 261 -15.32 9.01 -11.33
N ASN A 262 -14.34 9.74 -10.80
CA ASN A 262 -14.62 10.96 -10.05
C ASN A 262 -15.25 11.99 -10.99
N LYS A 263 -16.44 12.48 -10.63
CA LYS A 263 -17.15 13.49 -11.45
C LYS A 263 -16.55 14.88 -11.29
N ASN A 264 -15.84 15.11 -10.18
CA ASN A 264 -15.30 16.40 -9.76
C ASN A 264 -13.76 16.48 -9.87
N GLY A 265 -13.12 15.49 -10.49
CA GLY A 265 -11.66 15.38 -10.57
C GLY A 265 -11.05 16.05 -11.81
N TYR A 266 -9.93 16.78 -11.61
CA TYR A 266 -9.06 17.28 -12.71
C TYR A 266 -8.18 16.16 -13.33
N GLY A 267 -8.20 14.94 -12.78
CA GLY A 267 -7.31 13.82 -13.15
C GLY A 267 -7.90 12.74 -14.08
N GLY A 268 -9.14 12.90 -14.54
CA GLY A 268 -9.82 11.88 -15.37
C GLY A 268 -10.06 10.55 -14.64
N TYR A 269 -10.26 9.46 -15.38
CA TYR A 269 -10.70 8.12 -14.90
C TYR A 269 -9.87 7.46 -13.79
N TYR A 270 -8.77 8.06 -13.34
CA TYR A 270 -7.81 7.44 -12.43
C TYR A 270 -8.16 7.64 -10.95
N ASP A 271 -9.02 8.58 -10.55
CA ASP A 271 -9.25 8.99 -9.15
C ASP A 271 -10.64 8.60 -8.57
N TYR A 272 -11.22 7.47 -8.99
CA TYR A 272 -12.41 6.89 -8.34
C TYR A 272 -12.31 6.84 -6.81
N ALA A 273 -13.46 6.90 -6.13
CA ALA A 273 -13.56 6.98 -4.67
C ALA A 273 -13.06 8.27 -3.99
N CYS A 274 -12.50 9.23 -4.73
CA CYS A 274 -11.98 10.48 -4.17
C CYS A 274 -12.96 11.68 -4.28
N ASP A 275 -14.18 11.46 -4.79
CA ASP A 275 -15.21 12.50 -4.92
C ASP A 275 -15.81 12.87 -3.54
N PRO A 276 -15.67 14.12 -3.05
CA PRO A 276 -16.23 14.53 -1.77
C PRO A 276 -17.75 14.43 -1.71
N ASP A 277 -18.46 14.66 -2.82
CA ASP A 277 -19.92 14.59 -2.86
C ASP A 277 -20.41 13.16 -2.74
N GLN A 278 -19.76 12.25 -3.46
CA GLN A 278 -20.05 10.82 -3.38
C GLN A 278 -19.86 10.31 -1.93
N ASN A 279 -18.85 10.83 -1.23
CA ASN A 279 -18.49 10.41 0.12
C ASN A 279 -19.14 11.23 1.24
N ALA A 280 -20.12 12.09 0.94
CA ALA A 280 -20.76 12.93 1.95
C ALA A 280 -21.67 12.15 2.90
N ASP A 281 -22.39 11.14 2.37
CA ASP A 281 -23.25 10.24 3.13
C ASP A 281 -22.57 8.86 3.22
N PRO A 282 -22.39 8.28 4.43
CA PRO A 282 -21.74 6.99 4.58
C PRO A 282 -22.49 5.84 3.88
N VAL A 283 -23.80 5.90 3.72
CA VAL A 283 -24.60 4.85 3.06
C VAL A 283 -24.39 4.86 1.55
N THR A 284 -24.23 6.04 0.94
CA THR A 284 -24.02 6.20 -0.51
C THR A 284 -22.56 6.35 -0.91
N ALA A 285 -21.64 6.48 0.06
CA ALA A 285 -20.20 6.53 -0.15
C ALA A 285 -19.73 5.38 -1.04
N TYR A 286 -18.74 5.67 -1.90
CA TYR A 286 -18.14 4.66 -2.78
C TYR A 286 -17.69 3.42 -1.99
N PHE A 287 -17.09 3.69 -0.82
CA PHE A 287 -16.55 2.68 0.08
C PHE A 287 -17.62 1.76 0.70
N ASN A 288 -18.90 2.18 0.78
CA ASN A 288 -19.99 1.33 1.30
C ASN A 288 -20.10 0.05 0.48
N GLY A 289 -20.23 0.19 -0.83
CA GLY A 289 -20.37 -0.96 -1.70
C GLY A 289 -19.13 -1.84 -1.70
N MET A 290 -17.95 -1.25 -1.64
CA MET A 290 -16.68 -2.01 -1.60
C MET A 290 -16.59 -2.83 -0.31
N ALA A 291 -16.89 -2.25 0.85
CA ALA A 291 -16.85 -2.95 2.11
C ALA A 291 -17.95 -4.03 2.23
N LEU A 292 -19.17 -3.77 1.74
CA LEU A 292 -20.24 -4.78 1.70
C LEU A 292 -19.84 -5.99 0.84
N ARG A 293 -19.17 -5.76 -0.29
CA ARG A 293 -18.66 -6.85 -1.14
C ARG A 293 -17.60 -7.69 -0.42
N VAL A 294 -16.70 -7.07 0.34
CA VAL A 294 -15.72 -7.78 1.18
C VAL A 294 -16.44 -8.69 2.19
N LEU A 295 -17.41 -8.16 2.93
CA LEU A 295 -18.17 -8.93 3.92
C LEU A 295 -18.99 -10.06 3.28
N ARG A 296 -19.62 -9.82 2.13
CA ARG A 296 -20.36 -10.84 1.39
C ARG A 296 -19.44 -11.96 0.89
N ALA A 297 -18.22 -11.64 0.45
CA ALA A 297 -17.23 -12.63 0.04
C ALA A 297 -16.81 -13.54 1.21
N LEU A 298 -16.65 -12.98 2.41
CA LEU A 298 -16.34 -13.76 3.62
C LEU A 298 -17.51 -14.64 4.07
N GLN A 299 -18.75 -14.15 3.99
CA GLN A 299 -19.93 -14.99 4.23
C GLN A 299 -19.91 -16.22 3.31
N TYR A 300 -19.63 -16.00 2.02
CA TYR A 300 -19.56 -17.07 1.05
C TYR A 300 -18.43 -18.08 1.31
N LEU A 301 -17.20 -17.62 1.59
CA LEU A 301 -16.09 -18.50 1.94
C LEU A 301 -16.43 -19.41 3.12
N ARG A 302 -17.18 -18.91 4.10
CA ARG A 302 -17.62 -19.68 5.27
C ARG A 302 -18.71 -20.72 4.99
N THR A 303 -19.34 -20.68 3.82
CA THR A 303 -20.30 -21.71 3.39
C THR A 303 -19.66 -22.89 2.65
N LEU A 304 -18.38 -22.75 2.28
CA LEU A 304 -17.69 -23.76 1.48
C LEU A 304 -17.46 -25.03 2.31
N PRO A 305 -17.84 -26.22 1.82
CA PRO A 305 -17.56 -27.47 2.51
C PRO A 305 -16.06 -27.72 2.69
N GLU A 306 -15.23 -27.12 1.86
CA GLU A 306 -13.76 -27.18 1.93
C GLU A 306 -13.17 -26.35 3.08
N TRP A 307 -13.94 -25.45 3.70
CA TRP A 307 -13.42 -24.62 4.79
C TRP A 307 -13.32 -25.40 6.10
N ASN A 308 -12.19 -25.28 6.79
CA ASN A 308 -11.95 -25.93 8.08
C ASN A 308 -12.67 -25.32 9.29
N GLY A 309 -13.54 -24.34 9.08
CA GLY A 309 -14.33 -23.70 10.14
C GLY A 309 -13.53 -22.76 11.06
N LYS A 310 -12.22 -22.60 10.82
CA LYS A 310 -11.32 -21.86 11.71
C LYS A 310 -10.39 -20.89 10.99
N ASP A 311 -9.66 -21.33 9.98
CA ASP A 311 -8.63 -20.54 9.32
C ASP A 311 -9.23 -19.78 8.15
N LEU A 312 -9.49 -18.50 8.39
CA LEU A 312 -10.01 -17.56 7.40
C LEU A 312 -9.05 -16.38 7.29
N TRP A 313 -8.28 -16.37 6.21
CA TRP A 313 -7.23 -15.38 5.97
C TRP A 313 -7.72 -14.29 5.02
N VAL A 314 -7.17 -13.08 5.17
CA VAL A 314 -7.46 -11.96 4.29
C VAL A 314 -6.17 -11.26 3.88
N CYS A 315 -6.02 -11.02 2.59
CA CYS A 315 -4.77 -10.55 2.01
C CYS A 315 -5.04 -9.44 0.99
N GLY A 316 -4.21 -8.40 1.01
CA GLY A 316 -4.26 -7.35 0.01
C GLY A 316 -3.29 -6.21 0.32
N GLY A 317 -2.73 -5.58 -0.71
CA GLY A 317 -1.85 -4.42 -0.57
C GLY A 317 -2.49 -3.12 -1.04
N SER A 318 -2.08 -1.97 -0.52
CA SER A 318 -2.64 -0.66 -0.92
C SER A 318 -4.15 -0.60 -0.64
N GLN A 319 -4.99 -0.33 -1.64
CA GLN A 319 -6.46 -0.43 -1.50
C GLN A 319 -6.93 -1.86 -1.16
N GLY A 320 -6.17 -2.90 -1.51
CA GLY A 320 -6.42 -4.26 -1.02
C GLY A 320 -6.13 -4.36 0.47
N GLY A 321 -5.12 -3.65 0.97
CA GLY A 321 -4.82 -3.57 2.40
C GLY A 321 -5.96 -2.92 3.18
N LEU A 322 -6.53 -1.84 2.63
CA LEU A 322 -7.73 -1.20 3.17
C LEU A 322 -8.88 -2.20 3.33
N GLN A 323 -9.15 -2.97 2.27
CA GLN A 323 -10.17 -4.03 2.28
C GLN A 323 -9.84 -5.17 3.26
N ALA A 324 -8.57 -5.56 3.39
CA ALA A 324 -8.14 -6.59 4.32
C ALA A 324 -8.33 -6.15 5.78
N ILE A 325 -8.05 -4.89 6.12
CA ILE A 325 -8.33 -4.33 7.45
C ILE A 325 -9.85 -4.25 7.70
N TRP A 326 -10.64 -3.88 6.70
CA TRP A 326 -12.10 -3.93 6.82
C TRP A 326 -12.61 -5.33 7.06
N ALA A 327 -12.11 -6.31 6.32
CA ALA A 327 -12.45 -7.71 6.52
C ALA A 327 -12.16 -8.15 7.97
N ALA A 328 -10.95 -7.87 8.45
CA ALA A 328 -10.52 -8.26 9.79
C ALA A 328 -11.29 -7.55 10.92
N GLY A 329 -11.62 -6.27 10.76
CA GLY A 329 -12.31 -5.49 11.79
C GLY A 329 -13.83 -5.61 11.76
N LEU A 330 -14.42 -6.02 10.64
CA LEU A 330 -15.87 -6.11 10.46
C LEU A 330 -16.40 -7.54 10.41
N ASP A 331 -15.56 -8.55 10.13
CA ASP A 331 -15.93 -9.97 10.22
C ASP A 331 -15.13 -10.67 11.32
N GLY A 332 -15.83 -11.09 12.38
CA GLY A 332 -15.21 -11.70 13.57
C GLY A 332 -14.62 -13.10 13.35
N TYR A 333 -14.78 -13.70 12.16
CA TYR A 333 -14.24 -15.02 11.83
C TYR A 333 -12.85 -14.95 11.20
N VAL A 334 -12.37 -13.77 10.80
CA VAL A 334 -11.03 -13.62 10.24
C VAL A 334 -9.98 -13.91 11.32
N THR A 335 -9.03 -14.79 11.02
CA THR A 335 -7.97 -15.19 11.95
C THR A 335 -6.59 -14.66 11.58
N TYR A 336 -6.39 -14.26 10.32
CA TYR A 336 -5.14 -13.66 9.89
C TYR A 336 -5.33 -12.63 8.77
N ALA A 337 -4.80 -11.42 8.96
CA ALA A 337 -4.76 -10.37 7.96
C ALA A 337 -3.31 -10.07 7.52
N ILE A 338 -3.05 -10.09 6.21
CA ILE A 338 -1.78 -9.68 5.60
C ILE A 338 -2.04 -8.44 4.74
N ALA A 339 -1.49 -7.30 5.17
CA ALA A 339 -1.86 -5.99 4.63
C ALA A 339 -0.63 -5.08 4.42
N PRO A 340 0.23 -5.31 3.41
CA PRO A 340 1.33 -4.41 3.12
C PRO A 340 0.85 -3.06 2.57
N VAL A 341 1.55 -1.98 2.92
CA VAL A 341 1.32 -0.61 2.43
C VAL A 341 -0.15 -0.21 2.40
N VAL A 342 -0.86 -0.35 3.52
CA VAL A 342 -2.30 -0.10 3.63
C VAL A 342 -2.65 1.34 3.23
N TRP A 343 -3.42 1.49 2.16
CA TRP A 343 -3.81 2.79 1.65
C TRP A 343 -4.92 3.44 2.48
N SER A 344 -4.97 4.77 2.45
CA SER A 344 -5.99 5.60 3.12
C SER A 344 -6.09 5.39 4.63
N CYS A 345 -4.98 5.06 5.31
CA CYS A 345 -4.94 5.12 6.76
C CYS A 345 -4.96 6.56 7.25
N ASP A 346 -5.78 6.79 8.29
CA ASP A 346 -5.90 8.09 8.96
C ASP A 346 -6.36 9.14 7.95
N MET A 347 -7.51 8.93 7.33
CA MET A 347 -8.04 9.79 6.25
C MET A 347 -8.13 11.25 6.72
N GLY A 348 -8.48 11.48 7.99
CA GLY A 348 -8.53 12.80 8.62
C GLY A 348 -7.19 13.38 9.10
N GLY A 349 -6.07 12.74 8.78
CA GLY A 349 -4.77 13.12 9.34
C GLY A 349 -4.29 14.53 9.01
N THR A 350 -4.77 15.10 7.90
CA THR A 350 -4.47 16.49 7.52
C THR A 350 -4.98 17.51 8.54
N THR A 351 -5.99 17.18 9.35
CA THR A 351 -6.44 18.00 10.49
C THR A 351 -5.36 18.20 11.55
N PHE A 352 -4.35 17.32 11.61
CA PHE A 352 -3.19 17.44 12.50
C PHE A 352 -1.93 17.98 11.81
N GLY A 353 -2.08 18.50 10.58
CA GLY A 353 -0.96 18.95 9.75
C GLY A 353 -0.03 17.79 9.36
N ARG A 354 -0.56 16.57 9.20
CA ARG A 354 0.21 15.43 8.69
C ARG A 354 0.45 15.58 7.20
N ASN A 355 1.68 15.32 6.79
CA ASN A 355 2.12 15.34 5.40
C ASN A 355 1.41 14.24 4.59
N ARG A 356 1.04 14.59 3.35
CA ARG A 356 0.40 13.70 2.38
C ARG A 356 1.03 13.91 1.01
N GLY A 357 1.17 12.84 0.24
CA GLY A 357 1.46 12.98 -1.19
C GLY A 357 0.21 13.43 -1.96
N ASP A 358 0.27 13.37 -3.29
CA ASP A 358 -0.86 13.79 -4.14
C ASP A 358 -1.98 12.75 -4.24
N TRP A 359 -1.74 11.51 -3.78
CA TRP A 359 -2.65 10.38 -3.95
C TRP A 359 -3.32 9.93 -2.65
N TYR A 360 -4.38 10.63 -2.24
CA TYR A 360 -5.14 10.31 -1.03
C TYR A 360 -6.61 10.73 -1.14
N VAL A 361 -7.45 10.14 -0.29
CA VAL A 361 -8.86 10.52 -0.13
C VAL A 361 -8.92 11.80 0.69
N LYS A 362 -9.42 12.89 0.10
CA LYS A 362 -9.48 14.19 0.76
C LYS A 362 -10.51 14.21 1.88
N TRP A 363 -10.05 14.54 3.08
CA TRP A 363 -10.90 14.81 4.24
C TRP A 363 -11.35 16.26 4.24
N THR A 364 -12.57 16.49 3.79
CA THR A 364 -13.16 17.83 3.66
C THR A 364 -14.38 17.97 4.56
N GLU A 365 -14.86 19.19 4.78
CA GLU A 365 -16.14 19.41 5.49
C GLU A 365 -17.30 18.63 4.86
N ARG A 366 -17.26 18.45 3.53
CA ARG A 366 -18.28 17.71 2.79
C ARG A 366 -18.19 16.21 3.01
N SER A 367 -16.98 15.63 3.04
CA SER A 367 -16.76 14.18 3.03
C SER A 367 -16.47 13.56 4.39
N LYS A 368 -16.02 14.34 5.38
CA LYS A 368 -15.53 13.83 6.68
C LYS A 368 -16.55 12.94 7.40
N ASN A 369 -17.83 13.32 7.36
CA ASN A 369 -18.89 12.60 8.05
C ASN A 369 -19.16 11.23 7.42
N GLY A 370 -18.98 11.06 6.10
CA GLY A 370 -19.13 9.77 5.44
C GLY A 370 -17.86 8.91 5.52
N LEU A 371 -16.68 9.52 5.41
CA LEU A 371 -15.40 8.82 5.37
C LEU A 371 -15.00 8.16 6.70
N GLY A 372 -15.39 8.73 7.84
CA GLY A 372 -14.99 8.22 9.16
C GLY A 372 -15.36 6.76 9.44
N TYR A 373 -16.42 6.24 8.80
CA TYR A 373 -16.86 4.85 8.91
C TYR A 373 -15.98 3.86 8.13
N TYR A 374 -15.21 4.36 7.17
CA TYR A 374 -14.38 3.58 6.25
C TYR A 374 -12.88 3.76 6.49
N ASP A 375 -12.49 4.68 7.37
CA ASP A 375 -11.10 4.83 7.78
C ASP A 375 -10.60 3.52 8.45
N PRO A 376 -9.57 2.86 7.89
CA PRO A 376 -9.08 1.61 8.45
C PRO A 376 -8.57 1.76 9.88
N VAL A 377 -8.17 2.96 10.32
CA VAL A 377 -7.72 3.16 11.71
C VAL A 377 -8.86 3.04 12.72
N ASN A 378 -10.11 3.36 12.32
CA ASN A 378 -11.30 3.22 13.17
C ASN A 378 -11.81 1.78 13.15
N VAL A 379 -11.77 1.14 11.97
CA VAL A 379 -12.14 -0.27 11.82
C VAL A 379 -11.18 -1.18 12.59
N ALA A 380 -9.88 -0.87 12.60
CA ALA A 380 -8.85 -1.69 13.25
C ALA A 380 -9.05 -1.89 14.76
N LYS A 381 -9.70 -0.94 15.45
CA LYS A 381 -10.04 -1.05 16.88
C LYS A 381 -10.95 -2.25 17.19
N ARG A 382 -11.66 -2.76 16.17
CA ARG A 382 -12.63 -3.87 16.26
C ARG A 382 -12.08 -5.20 15.77
N ILE A 383 -10.81 -5.25 15.34
CA ILE A 383 -10.16 -6.50 14.97
C ILE A 383 -10.13 -7.42 16.20
N PRO A 384 -10.63 -8.66 16.12
CA PRO A 384 -10.60 -9.59 17.24
C PRO A 384 -9.19 -9.82 17.75
N LYS A 385 -9.00 -9.95 19.07
CA LYS A 385 -7.68 -10.28 19.65
C LYS A 385 -7.13 -11.64 19.22
N THR A 386 -7.98 -12.50 18.67
CA THR A 386 -7.61 -13.79 18.07
C THR A 386 -7.09 -13.65 16.63
N CYS A 387 -7.35 -12.52 15.98
CA CYS A 387 -6.86 -12.24 14.63
C CYS A 387 -5.45 -11.68 14.68
N ARG A 388 -4.53 -12.30 13.94
CA ARG A 388 -3.18 -11.77 13.72
C ARG A 388 -3.22 -10.72 12.61
N VAL A 389 -2.42 -9.66 12.72
CA VAL A 389 -2.29 -8.64 11.65
C VAL A 389 -0.81 -8.44 11.30
N ASN A 390 -0.46 -8.71 10.04
CA ASN A 390 0.89 -8.57 9.52
C ASN A 390 0.94 -7.50 8.42
N ILE A 391 1.49 -6.34 8.76
CA ILE A 391 1.81 -5.26 7.83
C ILE A 391 3.23 -5.50 7.34
N GLU A 392 3.38 -6.36 6.33
CA GLU A 392 4.69 -6.87 5.88
C GLU A 392 5.62 -5.78 5.33
N ARG A 393 5.07 -4.61 5.00
CA ARG A 393 5.84 -3.48 4.51
C ARG A 393 5.14 -2.16 4.81
N ALA A 394 5.87 -1.26 5.45
CA ALA A 394 5.59 0.15 5.60
C ALA A 394 6.80 0.94 5.09
N GLY A 395 6.66 1.54 3.90
CA GLY A 395 7.74 2.28 3.28
C GLY A 395 7.87 3.67 3.89
N LEU A 396 9.06 4.03 4.39
CA LEU A 396 9.28 5.35 4.99
C LEU A 396 9.27 6.50 3.97
N GLY A 397 9.35 6.19 2.67
CA GLY A 397 9.13 7.13 1.57
C GLY A 397 7.79 6.93 0.85
N ASP A 398 6.88 6.11 1.40
CA ASP A 398 5.58 5.85 0.78
C ASP A 398 4.56 6.92 1.19
N TYR A 399 4.41 7.97 0.37
CA TYR A 399 3.42 9.02 0.60
C TYR A 399 2.12 8.84 -0.20
N VAL A 400 1.94 7.66 -0.80
CA VAL A 400 0.63 7.15 -1.19
C VAL A 400 -0.04 6.51 0.03
N SER A 401 0.73 5.75 0.82
CA SER A 401 0.32 5.17 2.10
C SER A 401 1.22 5.68 3.23
N PRO A 402 1.03 6.94 3.68
CA PRO A 402 1.96 7.66 4.56
C PRO A 402 2.32 6.89 5.84
N PRO A 403 3.60 6.94 6.28
CA PRO A 403 4.05 6.31 7.52
C PRO A 403 3.22 6.70 8.76
N SER A 404 2.80 7.96 8.87
CA SER A 404 2.00 8.46 9.98
C SER A 404 0.65 7.75 10.08
N GLY A 405 -0.05 7.56 8.97
CA GLY A 405 -1.30 6.81 8.94
C GLY A 405 -1.12 5.33 9.28
N LEU A 406 -0.04 4.70 8.79
CA LEU A 406 0.28 3.30 9.13
C LEU A 406 0.63 3.12 10.62
N ALA A 407 1.29 4.11 11.23
CA ALA A 407 1.53 4.12 12.67
C ALA A 407 0.22 4.20 13.46
N VAL A 408 -0.71 5.10 13.08
CA VAL A 408 -2.05 5.18 13.71
C VAL A 408 -2.82 3.86 13.56
N LEU A 409 -2.81 3.26 12.36
CA LEU A 409 -3.39 1.94 12.13
C LEU A 409 -2.79 0.90 13.09
N TYR A 410 -1.45 0.81 13.13
CA TYR A 410 -0.75 -0.13 13.99
C TYR A 410 -1.11 0.08 15.46
N ASN A 411 -1.13 1.33 15.94
CA ASN A 411 -1.46 1.67 17.32
C ASN A 411 -2.86 1.19 17.72
N ASN A 412 -3.84 1.29 16.79
CA ASN A 412 -5.23 0.93 17.03
C ASN A 412 -5.54 -0.57 16.99
N ILE A 413 -4.66 -1.42 16.48
CA ILE A 413 -4.87 -2.88 16.46
C ILE A 413 -4.74 -3.43 17.90
N PRO A 414 -5.77 -4.12 18.45
CA PRO A 414 -5.78 -4.54 19.86
C PRO A 414 -5.08 -5.89 20.12
N GLY A 415 -4.90 -6.72 19.08
CA GLY A 415 -4.35 -8.08 19.16
C GLY A 415 -2.93 -8.24 18.59
N PRO A 416 -2.50 -9.49 18.33
CA PRO A 416 -1.20 -9.82 17.75
C PRO A 416 -0.94 -9.06 16.45
N LYS A 417 0.10 -8.23 16.46
CA LYS A 417 0.41 -7.35 15.34
C LYS A 417 1.90 -7.26 15.05
N LYS A 418 2.23 -7.09 13.77
CA LYS A 418 3.58 -6.88 13.26
C LYS A 418 3.56 -5.85 12.14
N ILE A 419 4.54 -4.96 12.11
CA ILE A 419 4.79 -4.03 11.01
C ILE A 419 6.28 -3.96 10.71
N VAL A 420 6.65 -3.99 9.43
CA VAL A 420 8.05 -3.88 8.98
C VAL A 420 8.27 -2.55 8.28
N TRP A 421 8.99 -1.65 8.93
CA TRP A 421 9.39 -0.36 8.41
C TRP A 421 10.63 -0.51 7.51
N VAL A 422 10.57 0.07 6.31
CA VAL A 422 11.62 -0.08 5.30
C VAL A 422 12.06 1.29 4.80
N GLN A 423 13.32 1.64 5.10
CA GLN A 423 13.92 2.89 4.65
C GLN A 423 14.13 2.89 3.14
N GLY A 424 13.87 4.03 2.48
CA GLY A 424 14.01 4.17 1.04
C GLY A 424 12.89 3.49 0.22
N SER A 425 11.95 2.80 0.86
CA SER A 425 10.82 2.17 0.16
C SER A 425 9.70 3.15 -0.05
N THR A 426 9.19 3.19 -1.29
CA THR A 426 8.01 3.95 -1.69
C THR A 426 6.87 3.00 -2.06
N HIS A 427 5.73 3.51 -2.51
CA HIS A 427 4.57 2.68 -2.81
C HIS A 427 4.88 1.56 -3.82
N GLY A 428 5.48 1.94 -4.96
CA GLY A 428 5.81 1.05 -6.07
C GLY A 428 7.26 0.56 -6.09
N PHE A 429 8.10 0.97 -5.12
CA PHE A 429 9.51 0.61 -5.08
C PHE A 429 9.91 -0.02 -3.74
N VAL A 430 10.54 -1.18 -3.83
CA VAL A 430 11.19 -1.86 -2.70
C VAL A 430 12.69 -1.80 -2.93
N PRO A 431 13.48 -1.18 -2.03
CA PRO A 431 14.92 -1.14 -2.15
C PRO A 431 15.52 -2.53 -2.14
N ALA A 432 16.66 -2.67 -2.83
CA ALA A 432 17.44 -3.89 -2.81
C ALA A 432 18.03 -4.19 -1.41
N TYR A 433 18.86 -5.23 -1.32
CA TYR A 433 19.51 -5.66 -0.08
C TYR A 433 20.28 -4.53 0.62
N GLY A 434 20.33 -4.58 1.95
CA GLY A 434 21.10 -3.64 2.78
C GLY A 434 20.38 -2.33 3.15
N CYS A 435 19.10 -2.15 2.80
CA CYS A 435 18.32 -1.04 3.35
C CYS A 435 18.06 -1.22 4.85
N GLN A 436 18.10 -0.09 5.59
CA GLN A 436 17.74 -0.03 7.01
C GLN A 436 16.28 -0.44 7.19
N LYS A 437 16.02 -1.35 8.13
CA LYS A 437 14.68 -1.84 8.46
C LYS A 437 14.53 -1.93 9.96
N GLU A 438 13.30 -1.75 10.41
CA GLU A 438 12.93 -2.02 11.80
C GLU A 438 11.58 -2.74 11.82
N THR A 439 11.46 -3.74 12.69
CA THR A 439 10.20 -4.46 12.89
C THR A 439 9.63 -4.07 14.23
N TRP A 440 8.40 -3.58 14.24
CA TRP A 440 7.62 -3.55 15.48
C TRP A 440 6.74 -4.77 15.54
N SER A 441 6.63 -5.32 16.74
CA SER A 441 5.70 -6.40 17.01
C SER A 441 5.14 -6.27 18.42
N LYS A 442 3.88 -6.64 18.60
CA LYS A 442 3.22 -6.72 19.89
C LYS A 442 2.35 -7.97 19.91
N ASP A 443 2.43 -8.72 21.00
CA ASP A 443 1.71 -9.98 21.21
C ASP A 443 1.93 -10.99 20.06
N TRP A 444 3.09 -10.90 19.39
CA TRP A 444 3.43 -11.68 18.19
C TRP A 444 4.39 -12.81 18.56
N SER A 445 3.88 -14.03 18.71
CA SER A 445 4.74 -15.22 18.83
C SER A 445 5.14 -15.74 17.45
N SER A 446 6.40 -16.18 17.32
CA SER A 446 6.80 -17.09 16.25
C SER A 446 6.05 -18.41 16.43
N GLN A 447 5.39 -18.90 15.37
CA GLN A 447 4.91 -20.28 15.31
C GLN A 447 6.00 -21.18 14.76
#